data_AF-A0A952CCA2-F1
#
_entry.id   AF-A0A952CCA2-F1
#
_cell.length_a   1.000
_cell.length_b   1.000
_cell.length_c   1.000
_cell.angle_alpha   90.00
_cell.angle_beta   90.00
_cell.angle_gamma   90.00
#
_symmetry.space_group_name_H-M   'P 1'
#
loop_
_entity.id
_entity.type
_entity.pdbx_description
1 polymer ?
#
loop_
_entity_poly.entity_id
_entity_poly.type
_entity_poly.pdbx_seq_one_letter_code
_entity_poly.pdbx_strand_id
1 'polypeptide(L)'
;MNRPANQTPAAKSPGPGHLFCDAGRHRPQCGPVFQPRFPVIIRSYAPSDEAQVIALWRTSGLVYPQNDPTKDIARKLKVDPEWFLVGEEDGRVVGTVMVGYEGHRGWVNYLAVEPTQRRSGRGRALMAAAEDILRAEGCPKINLQVRTGNADALAFYQHLGFQTDDVISLGKRLETD
;
A
#
# COMPACT_ATOMS: atom_id res chain seq x y z
N MET A 1 32.73 11.98 -38.84
CA MET A 1 32.21 12.66 -40.04
C MET A 1 30.74 12.99 -39.83
N ASN A 2 30.47 14.29 -39.72
CA ASN A 2 29.25 15.07 -39.90
C ASN A 2 27.85 14.46 -39.66
N ARG A 3 27.22 14.91 -38.56
CA ARG A 3 25.78 15.21 -38.50
C ARG A 3 25.49 16.51 -39.26
N PRO A 4 24.37 16.63 -40.00
CA PRO A 4 23.84 17.93 -40.39
C PRO A 4 22.90 18.48 -39.32
N ALA A 5 23.10 19.75 -38.99
CA ALA A 5 22.18 20.59 -38.24
C ALA A 5 21.12 21.18 -39.18
N ASN A 6 19.87 21.32 -38.70
CA ASN A 6 18.94 22.33 -39.22
C ASN A 6 17.91 22.66 -38.12
N GLN A 7 18.11 23.77 -37.42
CA GLN A 7 17.46 25.07 -37.61
C GLN A 7 15.99 25.10 -37.20
N THR A 8 15.77 25.66 -36.00
CA THR A 8 14.50 26.11 -35.43
C THR A 8 14.13 27.48 -35.99
N PRO A 9 12.87 27.77 -36.36
CA PRO A 9 12.42 29.12 -36.61
C PRO A 9 11.92 29.81 -35.33
N ALA A 10 12.22 31.10 -35.27
CA ALA A 10 12.02 32.00 -34.15
C ALA A 10 10.57 32.46 -33.90
N ALA A 11 10.41 33.07 -32.73
CA ALA A 11 9.19 33.53 -32.09
C ALA A 11 8.36 34.58 -32.86
N LYS A 12 7.05 34.57 -32.60
CA LYS A 12 6.14 35.71 -32.85
C LYS A 12 5.77 36.34 -31.50
N SER A 13 6.08 37.61 -31.34
CA SER A 13 5.66 38.48 -30.23
C SER A 13 4.27 39.11 -30.51
N PRO A 14 3.55 39.60 -29.48
CA PRO A 14 2.10 39.78 -29.49
C PRO A 14 1.65 41.19 -29.92
N GLY A 15 0.44 41.28 -30.47
CA GLY A 15 -0.26 42.54 -30.73
C GLY A 15 -1.01 43.09 -29.51
N PRO A 16 -1.31 44.41 -29.46
CA PRO A 16 -1.81 45.10 -28.29
C PRO A 16 -3.34 45.04 -28.20
N GLY A 17 -3.90 44.93 -26.98
CA GLY A 17 -5.36 44.94 -26.82
C GLY A 17 -5.81 44.96 -25.36
N HIS A 18 -5.93 46.17 -24.83
CA HIS A 18 -6.82 46.60 -23.76
C HIS A 18 -6.68 46.06 -22.32
N LEU A 19 -6.31 47.00 -21.45
CA LEU A 19 -6.68 47.06 -20.04
C LEU A 19 -8.19 46.87 -19.87
N PHE A 20 -8.59 45.92 -19.01
CA PHE A 20 -9.74 46.08 -18.15
C PHE A 20 -9.34 45.68 -16.73
N CYS A 21 -9.32 46.68 -15.84
CA CYS A 21 -9.46 46.48 -14.41
C CYS A 21 -10.83 45.86 -14.15
N ASP A 22 -10.88 44.76 -13.41
CA ASP A 22 -12.05 44.51 -12.58
C ASP A 22 -11.63 43.99 -11.21
N ALA A 23 -12.17 44.67 -10.21
CA ALA A 23 -11.86 44.50 -8.82
C ALA A 23 -12.60 43.29 -8.24
N GLY A 24 -12.01 42.67 -7.22
CA GLY A 24 -12.77 42.00 -6.17
C GLY A 24 -13.51 40.71 -6.55
N ARG A 25 -12.78 39.58 -6.54
CA ARG A 25 -13.38 38.31 -6.12
C ARG A 25 -12.51 37.67 -5.05
N HIS A 26 -12.96 37.80 -3.80
CA HIS A 26 -12.50 37.05 -2.65
C HIS A 26 -12.40 35.56 -3.01
N ARG A 27 -11.17 35.02 -3.00
CA ARG A 27 -11.00 33.58 -2.86
C ARG A 27 -11.49 33.19 -1.47
N PRO A 28 -12.35 32.17 -1.33
CA PRO A 28 -12.63 31.61 -0.02
C PRO A 28 -11.31 31.09 0.56
N GLN A 29 -11.01 31.51 1.78
CA GLN A 29 -9.87 31.02 2.55
C GLN A 29 -9.92 29.50 2.59
N CYS A 30 -8.89 28.85 2.07
CA CYS A 30 -8.61 27.45 2.36
C CYS A 30 -8.63 27.30 3.89
N GLY A 31 -9.57 26.49 4.39
CA GLY A 31 -9.51 25.99 5.75
C GLY A 31 -8.18 25.26 6.00
N PRO A 32 -7.83 24.98 7.27
CA PRO A 32 -6.59 24.32 7.60
C PRO A 32 -6.49 23.00 6.82
N VAL A 33 -5.50 22.91 5.94
CA VAL A 33 -5.09 21.65 5.33
C VAL A 33 -4.71 20.74 6.50
N PHE A 34 -5.48 19.68 6.72
CA PHE A 34 -5.16 18.66 7.70
C PHE A 34 -3.90 17.96 7.22
N GLN A 35 -2.73 18.43 7.65
CA GLN A 35 -1.49 17.70 7.47
C GLN A 35 -1.55 16.48 8.39
N PRO A 36 -1.53 15.24 7.89
CA PRO A 36 -1.47 14.08 8.77
C PRO A 36 -0.17 14.20 9.57
N ARG A 37 -0.37 14.32 10.88
CA ARG A 37 0.71 14.37 11.86
C ARG A 37 1.36 12.98 11.93
N PHE A 38 2.62 12.96 11.52
CA PHE A 38 3.65 11.94 11.68
C PHE A 38 3.64 10.75 10.70
N PRO A 39 4.79 10.45 10.04
CA PRO A 39 4.88 9.30 9.16
C PRO A 39 4.96 8.02 10.00
N VAL A 40 4.10 7.05 9.68
CA VAL A 40 4.31 5.67 10.10
C VAL A 40 5.67 5.20 9.55
N ILE A 41 6.52 4.67 10.42
CA ILE A 41 7.80 4.09 10.01
C ILE A 41 7.53 2.68 9.50
N ILE A 42 7.80 2.43 8.23
CA ILE A 42 7.69 1.08 7.66
C ILE A 42 9.06 0.42 7.75
N ARG A 43 9.11 -0.73 8.43
CA ARG A 43 10.33 -1.52 8.59
C ARG A 43 10.00 -3.01 8.58
N SER A 44 11.03 -3.84 8.42
CA SER A 44 10.88 -5.28 8.62
C SER A 44 10.49 -5.60 10.06
N TYR A 45 9.71 -6.65 10.21
CA TYR A 45 9.33 -7.26 11.47
C TYR A 45 10.57 -7.66 12.29
N ALA A 46 10.49 -7.47 13.60
CA ALA A 46 11.43 -8.00 14.58
C ALA A 46 10.70 -8.95 15.55
N PRO A 47 11.38 -9.96 16.14
CA PRO A 47 10.75 -10.89 17.09
C PRO A 47 10.07 -10.20 18.29
N SER A 48 10.53 -9.01 18.69
CA SER A 48 9.89 -8.20 19.74
C SER A 48 8.50 -7.67 19.37
N ASP A 49 8.14 -7.67 18.08
CA ASP A 49 6.86 -7.19 17.58
C ASP A 49 5.74 -8.23 17.71
N GLU A 50 6.08 -9.51 17.92
CA GLU A 50 5.14 -10.65 17.80
C GLU A 50 3.83 -10.43 18.55
N ALA A 51 3.92 -10.07 19.83
CA ALA A 51 2.75 -9.86 20.67
C ALA A 51 1.84 -8.73 20.15
N GLN A 52 2.42 -7.64 19.65
CA GLN A 52 1.68 -6.49 19.11
C GLN A 52 1.05 -6.83 17.75
N VAL A 53 1.79 -7.54 16.89
CA VAL A 53 1.30 -8.03 15.59
C VAL A 53 0.09 -8.94 15.77
N ILE A 54 0.20 -9.94 16.65
CA ILE A 54 -0.91 -10.88 16.90
C ILE A 54 -2.11 -10.14 17.49
N ALA A 55 -1.89 -9.18 18.41
CA ALA A 55 -2.96 -8.36 18.94
C ALA A 55 -3.66 -7.54 17.84
N LEU A 56 -2.89 -6.89 16.95
CA LEU A 56 -3.40 -6.14 15.81
C LEU A 56 -4.20 -7.03 14.85
N TRP A 57 -3.74 -8.24 14.56
CA TRP A 57 -4.48 -9.15 13.69
C TRP A 57 -5.81 -9.59 14.31
N ARG A 58 -5.84 -9.81 15.62
CA ARG A 58 -7.10 -10.11 16.33
C ARG A 58 -8.08 -8.95 16.26
N THR A 59 -7.64 -7.72 16.58
CA THR A 59 -8.51 -6.53 16.52
C THR A 59 -8.92 -6.18 15.09
N SER A 60 -8.12 -6.56 14.10
CA SER A 60 -8.43 -6.39 12.68
C SER A 60 -9.29 -7.51 12.08
N GLY A 61 -9.63 -8.55 12.85
CA GLY A 61 -10.44 -9.67 12.39
C GLY A 61 -9.72 -10.59 11.39
N LEU A 62 -8.39 -10.69 11.49
CA LEU A 62 -7.56 -11.49 10.60
C LEU A 62 -7.18 -12.86 11.17
N VAL A 63 -7.45 -13.12 12.46
CA VAL A 63 -7.22 -14.43 13.08
C VAL A 63 -8.46 -15.29 12.93
N TYR A 64 -8.27 -16.50 12.40
CA TYR A 64 -9.34 -17.47 12.14
C TYR A 64 -9.01 -18.82 12.79
N PRO A 65 -10.02 -19.63 13.17
CA PRO A 65 -9.79 -20.88 13.89
C PRO A 65 -8.81 -21.83 13.20
N GLN A 66 -8.80 -21.78 11.87
CA GLN A 66 -8.00 -22.67 11.05
C GLN A 66 -6.55 -22.19 10.81
N ASN A 67 -6.16 -21.01 11.31
CA ASN A 67 -4.82 -20.44 11.15
C ASN A 67 -4.30 -19.95 12.52
N ASP A 68 -3.25 -20.59 13.03
CA ASP A 68 -2.55 -20.14 14.24
C ASP A 68 -1.59 -18.99 13.87
N PRO A 69 -1.78 -17.77 14.42
CA PRO A 69 -0.98 -16.62 14.04
C PRO A 69 0.49 -16.74 14.43
N THR A 70 0.82 -17.43 15.52
CA THR A 70 2.22 -17.68 15.91
C THR A 70 2.88 -18.64 14.93
N LYS A 71 2.17 -19.69 14.49
CA LYS A 71 2.68 -20.60 13.45
C LYS A 71 2.83 -19.90 12.10
N ASP A 72 1.90 -19.04 11.72
CA ASP A 72 1.99 -18.28 10.46
C ASP A 72 3.16 -17.30 10.45
N ILE A 73 3.42 -16.61 11.57
CA ILE A 73 4.64 -15.79 11.73
C ILE A 73 5.88 -16.69 11.59
N ALA A 74 5.94 -17.80 12.31
CA ALA A 74 7.08 -18.73 12.25
C ALA A 74 7.31 -19.31 10.85
N ARG A 75 6.26 -19.52 10.06
CA ARG A 75 6.34 -19.92 8.64
C ARG A 75 6.90 -18.80 7.78
N LYS A 76 6.37 -17.57 7.91
CA LYS A 76 6.86 -16.41 7.16
C LYS A 76 8.33 -16.12 7.47
N LEU A 77 8.78 -16.30 8.71
CA LEU A 77 10.18 -16.08 9.07
C LEU A 77 11.17 -17.06 8.42
N LYS A 78 10.68 -18.15 7.80
CA LYS A 78 11.51 -19.09 7.03
C LYS A 78 11.64 -18.72 5.54
N VAL A 79 10.83 -17.78 5.06
CA VAL A 79 10.73 -17.42 3.63
C VAL A 79 10.70 -15.90 3.50
N ASP A 80 11.82 -15.31 3.09
CA ASP A 80 12.02 -13.86 2.92
C ASP A 80 11.53 -13.05 4.13
N PRO A 81 12.08 -13.30 5.34
CA PRO A 81 11.63 -12.68 6.58
C PRO A 81 11.63 -11.15 6.53
N GLU A 82 12.56 -10.56 5.78
CA GLU A 82 12.70 -9.11 5.59
C GLU A 82 11.50 -8.48 4.85
N TRP A 83 10.69 -9.28 4.17
CA TRP A 83 9.44 -8.85 3.49
C TRP A 83 8.19 -9.02 4.34
N PHE A 84 8.34 -9.38 5.61
CA PHE A 84 7.30 -9.15 6.59
C PHE A 84 7.47 -7.74 7.15
N LEU A 85 6.60 -6.82 6.75
CA LEU A 85 6.69 -5.42 7.15
C LEU A 85 5.72 -5.08 8.28
N VAL A 86 6.17 -4.20 9.16
CA VAL A 86 5.35 -3.54 10.18
C VAL A 86 5.35 -2.03 9.94
N GLY A 87 4.20 -1.41 10.21
CA GLY A 87 4.09 0.04 10.34
C GLY A 87 4.15 0.41 11.82
N GLU A 88 5.15 1.18 12.21
CA GLU A 88 5.38 1.62 13.57
C GLU A 88 5.06 3.10 13.76
N GLU A 89 4.41 3.44 14.87
CA GLU A 89 4.19 4.79 15.34
C GLU A 89 4.46 4.83 16.86
N ASP A 90 5.38 5.68 17.31
CA ASP A 90 5.77 5.84 18.72
C ASP A 90 6.10 4.49 19.42
N GLY A 91 6.86 3.62 18.75
CA GLY A 91 7.24 2.29 19.29
C GLY A 91 6.12 1.25 19.28
N ARG A 92 4.95 1.57 18.70
CA ARG A 92 3.80 0.68 18.61
C ARG A 92 3.57 0.22 17.18
N VAL A 93 3.28 -1.07 17.02
CA VAL A 93 2.87 -1.62 15.73
C VAL A 93 1.42 -1.24 15.45
N VAL A 94 1.21 -0.41 14.43
CA VAL A 94 -0.11 0.09 14.01
C VAL A 94 -0.55 -0.47 12.65
N GLY A 95 0.32 -1.23 11.99
CA GLY A 95 0.01 -1.88 10.72
C GLY A 95 0.98 -3.02 10.41
N THR A 96 0.56 -3.92 9.53
CA THR A 96 1.38 -5.06 9.07
C THR A 96 1.08 -5.37 7.62
N VAL A 97 2.03 -5.97 6.91
CA VAL A 97 1.80 -6.65 5.63
C VAL A 97 2.83 -7.76 5.44
N MET A 98 2.39 -8.94 5.01
CA MET A 98 3.27 -10.04 4.60
C MET A 98 3.32 -10.12 3.08
N VAL A 99 4.52 -10.04 2.53
CA VAL A 99 4.76 -10.08 1.08
C VAL A 99 5.54 -11.35 0.73
N GLY A 100 5.29 -11.92 -0.45
CA GLY A 100 6.07 -13.02 -1.00
C GLY A 100 6.03 -13.03 -2.52
N TYR A 101 7.03 -13.64 -3.15
CA TYR A 101 7.11 -13.80 -4.61
C TYR A 101 7.71 -15.17 -4.93
N GLU A 102 7.02 -15.97 -5.74
CA GLU A 102 7.48 -17.33 -6.09
C GLU A 102 8.11 -17.42 -7.50
N GLY A 103 8.24 -16.29 -8.20
CA GLY A 103 8.80 -16.22 -9.56
C GLY A 103 7.77 -15.96 -10.65
N HIS A 104 6.48 -16.22 -10.42
CA HIS A 104 5.39 -15.93 -11.36
C HIS A 104 4.45 -14.81 -10.89
N ARG A 105 4.07 -14.79 -9.61
CA ARG A 105 3.18 -13.80 -8.96
C ARG A 105 3.65 -13.43 -7.57
N GLY A 106 3.52 -12.14 -7.27
CA GLY A 106 3.62 -11.63 -5.91
C GLY A 106 2.34 -11.91 -5.15
N TRP A 107 2.44 -12.11 -3.85
CA TRP A 107 1.31 -12.33 -2.95
C TRP A 107 1.37 -11.40 -1.76
N VAL A 108 0.21 -10.84 -1.40
CA VAL A 108 0.03 -10.04 -0.19
C VAL A 108 -0.95 -10.74 0.75
N ASN A 109 -0.51 -10.95 1.98
CA ASN A 109 -1.29 -11.52 3.07
C ASN A 109 -1.19 -10.64 4.33
N TYR A 110 -2.09 -10.86 5.28
CA TYR A 110 -2.05 -10.21 6.60
C TYR A 110 -1.87 -8.68 6.56
N LEU A 111 -2.40 -8.00 5.54
CA LEU A 111 -2.48 -6.55 5.54
C LEU A 111 -3.45 -6.10 6.63
N ALA A 112 -2.92 -5.41 7.64
CA ALA A 112 -3.71 -4.88 8.76
C ALA A 112 -3.34 -3.42 9.03
N VAL A 113 -4.34 -2.65 9.46
CA VAL A 113 -4.15 -1.32 10.06
C VAL A 113 -5.06 -1.25 11.28
N GLU A 114 -4.49 -0.77 12.38
CA GLU A 114 -5.16 -0.54 13.65
C GLU A 114 -6.54 0.12 13.41
N PRO A 115 -7.66 -0.49 13.86
CA PRO A 115 -9.01 -0.01 13.53
C PRO A 115 -9.24 1.48 13.76
N THR A 116 -8.72 2.02 14.87
CA THR A 116 -8.84 3.44 15.23
C THR A 116 -8.03 4.37 14.32
N GLN A 117 -7.09 3.82 13.56
CA GLN A 117 -6.21 4.54 12.64
C GLN A 117 -6.51 4.25 11.17
N ARG A 118 -7.63 3.62 10.83
CA ARG A 118 -8.03 3.39 9.43
C ARG A 118 -8.37 4.70 8.72
N ARG A 119 -8.40 4.66 7.38
CA ARG A 119 -8.66 5.83 6.50
C ARG A 119 -7.66 6.99 6.67
N SER A 120 -6.48 6.69 7.19
CA SER A 120 -5.38 7.65 7.41
C SER A 120 -4.24 7.57 6.39
N GLY A 121 -4.37 6.69 5.39
CA GLY A 121 -3.31 6.44 4.38
C GLY A 121 -2.28 5.38 4.78
N ARG A 122 -2.24 4.91 6.02
CA ARG A 122 -1.27 3.89 6.49
C ARG A 122 -1.31 2.58 5.69
N GLY A 123 -2.49 2.08 5.35
CA GLY A 123 -2.64 0.88 4.51
C GLY A 123 -2.12 1.08 3.08
N ARG A 124 -2.29 2.28 2.52
CA ARG A 124 -1.70 2.63 1.21
C ARG A 124 -0.18 2.67 1.29
N ALA A 125 0.38 3.21 2.37
CA ALA A 125 1.82 3.26 2.57
C ALA A 125 2.44 1.85 2.68
N LEU A 126 1.82 0.94 3.44
CA LEU A 126 2.25 -0.45 3.53
C LEU A 126 2.19 -1.18 2.18
N MET A 127 1.12 -0.97 1.41
CA MET A 127 0.99 -1.56 0.07
C MET A 127 2.00 -0.99 -0.92
N ALA A 128 2.29 0.32 -0.86
CA ALA A 128 3.33 0.92 -1.70
C ALA A 128 4.70 0.29 -1.40
N ALA A 129 5.05 0.12 -0.12
CA ALA A 129 6.29 -0.58 0.26
C ALA A 129 6.32 -2.03 -0.24
N ALA A 130 5.20 -2.75 -0.16
CA ALA A 130 5.08 -4.11 -0.71
C ALA A 130 5.27 -4.15 -2.24
N GLU A 131 4.66 -3.21 -2.97
CA GLU A 131 4.81 -3.07 -4.41
C GLU A 131 6.25 -2.73 -4.81
N ASP A 132 6.93 -1.89 -4.05
CA ASP A 132 8.32 -1.51 -4.30
C ASP A 132 9.28 -2.71 -4.15
N ILE A 133 9.10 -3.52 -3.10
CA ILE A 133 9.82 -4.80 -2.93
C ILE A 133 9.59 -5.69 -4.14
N LEU A 134 8.33 -5.94 -4.50
CA LEU A 134 7.99 -6.85 -5.60
C LEU A 134 8.52 -6.35 -6.95
N ARG A 135 8.44 -5.04 -7.21
CA ARG A 135 8.95 -4.44 -8.45
C ARG A 135 10.47 -4.54 -8.55
N ALA A 136 11.19 -4.37 -7.43
CA ALA A 136 12.64 -4.52 -7.38
C ALA A 136 13.09 -5.95 -7.76
N GLU A 137 12.29 -6.95 -7.42
CA GLU A 137 12.51 -8.37 -7.75
C GLU A 137 11.99 -8.77 -9.15
N GLY A 138 11.50 -7.81 -9.94
CA GLY A 138 10.98 -8.08 -11.28
C GLY A 138 9.62 -8.78 -11.31
N CYS A 139 8.87 -8.77 -10.20
CA CYS A 139 7.55 -9.37 -10.14
C CYS A 139 6.57 -8.67 -11.10
N PRO A 140 5.93 -9.41 -12.03
CA PRO A 140 5.11 -8.80 -13.07
C PRO A 140 3.67 -8.47 -12.61
N LYS A 141 3.18 -9.13 -11.54
CA LYS A 141 1.81 -8.98 -11.06
C LYS A 141 1.66 -9.47 -9.62
N ILE A 142 0.85 -8.75 -8.84
CA ILE A 142 0.47 -9.09 -7.46
C ILE A 142 -0.93 -9.72 -7.46
N ASN A 143 -1.10 -10.78 -6.69
CA ASN A 143 -2.38 -11.39 -6.37
C ASN A 143 -2.63 -11.34 -4.85
N LEU A 144 -3.90 -11.28 -4.48
CA LEU A 144 -4.38 -11.35 -3.10
C LEU A 144 -5.81 -11.88 -3.08
N GLN A 145 -6.26 -12.32 -1.91
CA GLN A 145 -7.64 -12.80 -1.73
C GLN A 145 -8.35 -11.91 -0.72
N VAL A 146 -9.53 -11.42 -1.13
CA VAL A 146 -10.46 -10.75 -0.23
C VAL A 146 -11.55 -11.74 0.13
N ARG A 147 -11.89 -11.82 1.42
CA ARG A 147 -12.98 -12.69 1.88
C ARG A 147 -14.32 -12.21 1.32
N THR A 148 -15.16 -13.16 0.90
CA THR A 148 -16.53 -12.89 0.47
C THR A 148 -17.27 -12.05 1.52
N GLY A 149 -17.93 -10.98 1.07
CA GLY A 149 -18.67 -10.06 1.93
C GLY A 149 -17.84 -8.94 2.55
N ASN A 150 -16.51 -8.94 2.43
CA ASN A 150 -15.68 -7.84 2.92
C ASN A 150 -15.59 -6.69 1.89
N ALA A 151 -16.70 -5.96 1.74
CA ALA A 151 -16.83 -4.86 0.79
C ALA A 151 -15.82 -3.73 1.05
N ASP A 152 -15.51 -3.44 2.33
CA ASP A 152 -14.54 -2.42 2.70
C ASP A 152 -13.13 -2.74 2.20
N ALA A 153 -12.68 -3.99 2.39
CA ALA A 153 -11.37 -4.41 1.88
C ALA A 153 -11.33 -4.45 0.35
N LEU A 154 -12.41 -4.91 -0.30
CA LEU A 154 -12.50 -4.92 -1.76
C LEU A 154 -12.39 -3.49 -2.32
N ALA A 155 -13.16 -2.55 -1.77
CA ALA A 155 -13.12 -1.14 -2.18
C ALA A 155 -11.75 -0.50 -1.92
N PHE A 156 -11.10 -0.84 -0.81
CA PHE A 156 -9.74 -0.40 -0.52
C PHE A 156 -8.75 -0.84 -1.62
N TYR A 157 -8.73 -2.13 -1.98
CA TYR A 157 -7.82 -2.64 -3.01
C TYR A 157 -8.15 -2.10 -4.40
N GLN A 158 -9.44 -1.95 -4.74
CA GLN A 158 -9.85 -1.31 -6.00
C GLN A 158 -9.34 0.13 -6.11
N HIS A 159 -9.35 0.88 -4.99
CA HIS A 159 -8.81 2.23 -4.95
C HIS A 159 -7.27 2.28 -5.08
N LEU A 160 -6.59 1.16 -4.84
CA LEU A 160 -5.16 0.99 -5.13
C LEU A 160 -4.89 0.49 -6.56
N GLY A 161 -5.93 0.26 -7.36
CA GLY A 161 -5.79 -0.20 -8.75
C GLY A 161 -5.85 -1.72 -8.92
N PHE A 162 -6.12 -2.48 -7.86
CA PHE A 162 -6.39 -3.92 -7.99
C PHE A 162 -7.73 -4.13 -8.69
N GLN A 163 -7.78 -5.16 -9.54
CA GLN A 163 -8.98 -5.56 -10.26
C GLN A 163 -9.32 -7.00 -9.92
N THR A 164 -10.61 -7.33 -10.02
CA THR A 164 -11.06 -8.72 -9.93
C THR A 164 -10.71 -9.43 -11.23
N ASP A 165 -9.88 -10.47 -11.15
CA ASP A 165 -9.66 -11.38 -12.26
C ASP A 165 -10.85 -12.36 -12.39
N ASP A 166 -11.23 -12.71 -13.62
CA ASP A 166 -12.27 -13.71 -13.90
C ASP A 166 -11.72 -15.14 -13.70
N VAL A 167 -11.55 -15.53 -12.44
CA VAL A 167 -10.94 -16.80 -12.03
C VAL A 167 -11.64 -17.38 -10.80
N ILE A 168 -11.52 -18.69 -10.62
CA ILE A 168 -11.99 -19.39 -9.42
C ILE A 168 -10.81 -19.63 -8.48
N SER A 169 -10.89 -19.13 -7.24
CA SER A 169 -9.91 -19.45 -6.18
C SER A 169 -10.18 -20.84 -5.62
N LEU A 170 -9.22 -21.74 -5.74
CA LEU A 170 -9.26 -23.09 -5.18
C LEU A 170 -8.16 -23.23 -4.13
N GLY A 171 -8.48 -23.90 -3.02
CA GLY A 171 -7.53 -24.17 -1.95
C GLY A 171 -7.62 -25.61 -1.47
N LYS A 172 -6.47 -26.20 -1.15
CA LYS A 172 -6.37 -27.50 -0.48
C LYS A 172 -5.47 -27.34 0.74
N ARG A 173 -5.98 -27.73 1.92
CA ARG A 173 -5.18 -27.69 3.15
C ARG A 173 -4.17 -28.84 3.14
N LEU A 174 -2.91 -28.53 3.48
CA LEU A 174 -1.83 -29.52 3.59
C LEU A 174 -1.52 -29.90 5.05
N GLU A 175 -1.75 -29.00 6.00
CA GLU A 175 -1.55 -29.21 7.44
C GLU A 175 -2.65 -28.50 8.23
N THR A 176 -3.01 -29.03 9.40
CA THR A 176 -3.96 -28.39 10.32
C THR A 176 -3.19 -27.75 11.48
N ASP A 177 -3.59 -26.54 11.85
CA ASP A 177 -3.03 -25.81 12.99
C ASP A 177 -3.61 -26.25 14.34
#